data_AF-A0A849TQD3-F1
#
_entry.id   AF-A0A849TQD3-F1
#
_cell.length_a   1.000
_cell.length_b   1.000
_cell.length_c   1.000
_cell.angle_alpha   90.00
_cell.angle_beta   90.00
_cell.angle_gamma   90.00
#
_symmetry.space_group_name_H-M   'P 1'
#
loop_
_entity.id
_entity.type
_entity.pdbx_description
1 polymer ?
#
loop_
_entity_poly.entity_id
_entity_poly.type
_entity_poly.pdbx_seq_one_letter_code
_entity_poly.pdbx_strand_id
1 'polypeptide(L)' 'GSAVAECLQQHGEAKKLLQLGLPDIFIEQGDPTQMLAECGLDAKGLLTSIQAKLAK' A
#
# COMPACT_ATOMS: atom_id res chain seq x y z
N GLY A 1 0.07 4.96 -6.54
CA GLY A 1 -0.37 3.58 -6.80
C GLY A 1 -1.09 3.49 -8.14
N SER A 2 -2.24 4.16 -8.26
CA SER A 2 -3.11 4.17 -9.44
C SER A 2 -2.40 4.49 -10.75
N ALA A 3 -1.63 5.59 -10.84
CA ALA A 3 -0.95 5.98 -12.08
C ALA A 3 0.00 4.89 -12.62
N VAL A 4 0.68 4.14 -11.74
CA VAL A 4 1.53 3.01 -12.16
C VAL A 4 0.68 1.85 -12.66
N ALA A 5 -0.43 1.56 -11.99
CA ALA A 5 -1.38 0.53 -12.42
C ALA A 5 -1.99 0.85 -13.79
N GLU A 6 -2.38 2.11 -14.01
CA GLU A 6 -2.90 2.62 -15.29
C GLU A 6 -1.85 2.49 -16.40
N CYS A 7 -0.60 2.89 -16.12
CA CYS A 7 0.50 2.74 -17.08
C CYS A 7 0.72 1.26 -17.45
N LEU A 8 0.79 0.35 -16.47
CA LEU A 8 0.93 -1.08 -16.72
C LEU A 8 -0.23 -1.64 -17.56
N GLN A 9 -1.45 -1.21 -17.27
CA GLN A 9 -2.65 -1.63 -18.00
C GLN A 9 -2.65 -1.12 -19.45
N GLN A 10 -2.22 0.12 -19.68
CA GLN A 10 -2.07 0.70 -21.03
C GLN A 10 -1.02 -0.04 -21.87
N HIS A 11 0.02 -0.58 -21.23
CA HIS A 11 1.07 -1.36 -21.89
C HIS A 11 0.75 -2.86 -21.99
N GLY A 12 -0.41 -3.31 -21.51
CA GLY A 12 -0.80 -4.73 -21.51
C GLY A 12 0.00 -5.61 -20.54
N GLU A 13 0.68 -5.01 -19.56
CA GLU A 13 1.54 -5.72 -18.60
C GLU A 13 0.75 -6.14 -17.35
N ALA A 14 0.29 -7.39 -17.33
CA ALA A 14 -0.43 -7.97 -16.19
C ALA A 14 0.53 -8.45 -15.07
N LYS A 15 1.24 -7.53 -14.40
CA LYS A 15 2.12 -7.86 -13.27
C LYS A 15 1.36 -7.89 -11.94
N LYS A 16 1.81 -8.73 -11.00
CA LYS A 16 1.33 -8.71 -9.61
C LYS A 16 1.68 -7.35 -8.98
N LEU A 17 0.68 -6.50 -8.77
CA LEU A 17 0.82 -5.21 -8.09
C LEU A 17 0.24 -5.27 -6.68
N LEU A 18 0.93 -4.66 -5.71
CA LEU A 18 0.45 -4.39 -4.36
C LEU A 18 0.43 -2.87 -4.17
N GLN A 19 -0.74 -2.29 -3.91
CA GLN A 19 -0.87 -0.86 -3.65
C GLN A 19 -0.98 -0.64 -2.14
N LEU A 20 -0.02 0.09 -1.58
CA LEU A 20 0.02 0.49 -0.18
C LEU A 20 -0.03 2.01 -0.14
N GLY A 21 -0.87 2.54 0.74
CA GLY A 21 -1.13 3.97 0.86
C GLY A 21 -2.09 4.24 2.00
N LEU A 22 -2.37 5.52 2.22
CA LEU A 22 -3.33 5.91 3.25
C LEU A 22 -4.74 5.46 2.86
N PRO A 23 -5.54 5.02 3.84
CA PRO A 23 -6.95 4.69 3.61
C PRO A 23 -7.74 5.97 3.26
N ASP A 24 -8.83 5.80 2.52
CA ASP A 24 -9.74 6.89 2.14
C ASP A 24 -10.69 7.25 3.30
N ILE A 25 -10.10 7.57 4.45
CA ILE A 25 -10.77 8.01 5.68
C ILE A 25 -9.94 9.11 6.34
N PHE A 26 -10.57 9.93 7.16
CA PHE A 26 -9.84 10.86 8.01
C PHE A 26 -9.03 10.10 9.06
N ILE A 27 -7.75 10.48 9.17
CA ILE A 27 -6.82 9.97 10.17
C ILE A 27 -6.67 11.05 11.24
N GLU A 28 -6.80 10.67 12.51
CA GLU A 28 -6.63 11.59 13.62
C GLU A 28 -5.20 12.14 13.65
N GLN A 29 -5.06 13.44 13.90
CA GLN A 29 -3.76 14.09 13.91
C GLN A 29 -2.97 13.66 15.14
N GLY A 30 -1.74 13.20 14.93
CA GLY A 30 -0.84 12.79 16.01
C GLY A 30 0.61 12.78 15.56
N ASP A 31 1.42 11.95 16.20
CA ASP A 31 2.77 11.69 15.72
C ASP A 31 2.72 11.00 14.34
N PRO A 32 3.47 11.48 13.34
CA PRO A 32 3.45 10.90 11.99
C PRO A 32 3.77 9.40 11.96
N THR A 33 4.64 8.92 12.85
CA THR A 33 5.03 7.51 12.92
C THR A 33 3.88 6.66 13.42
N GLN A 34 3.16 7.15 14.43
CA GLN A 34 1.97 6.48 14.98
C GLN A 34 0.85 6.45 13.95
N MET A 35 0.58 7.58 13.27
CA MET A 35 -0.43 7.64 12.20
C MET A 35 -0.14 6.64 11.07
N LEU A 36 1.13 6.51 10.66
CA LEU A 36 1.54 5.52 9.66
C LEU A 36 1.39 4.08 10.17
N ALA A 37 1.75 3.82 11.43
CA ALA A 37 1.61 2.50 12.03
C ALA A 37 0.14 2.07 12.16
N GLU A 38 -0.76 2.99 12.52
CA GLU A 38 -2.21 2.77 12.54
C GLU A 38 -2.74 2.42 11.15
N CYS A 39 -2.17 2.99 10.09
CA CYS A 39 -2.47 2.65 8.70
C CYS A 39 -1.77 1.36 8.22
N GLY A 40 -0.96 0.70 9.06
CA GLY A 40 -0.16 -0.46 8.65
C GLY A 40 0.96 -0.12 7.65
N LEU A 41 1.35 1.15 7.57
CA LEU A 41 2.43 1.67 6.72
C LEU A 41 3.77 1.76 7.47
N ASP A 42 3.87 1.15 8.64
CA ASP A 42 5.13 0.92 9.34
C ASP A 42 5.87 -0.31 8.78
N ALA A 43 7.12 -0.50 9.18
CA ALA A 43 7.95 -1.60 8.68
C ALA A 43 7.28 -2.99 8.85
N LYS A 44 6.57 -3.21 9.96
CA LYS A 44 5.89 -4.48 10.26
C LYS A 44 4.66 -4.67 9.37
N GLY A 45 3.83 -3.64 9.19
CA GLY A 45 2.65 -3.68 8.35
C GLY A 45 2.98 -3.83 6.87
N LEU A 46 4.03 -3.15 6.39
CA LEU A 46 4.54 -3.30 5.03
C LEU A 46 5.03 -4.74 4.77
N LEU A 47 5.83 -5.30 5.67
CA LEU A 47 6.36 -6.66 5.55
C LEU A 47 5.23 -7.70 5.54
N THR A 48 4.23 -7.54 6.41
CA THR A 48 3.03 -8.39 6.44
C THR A 48 2.27 -8.34 5.13
N SER A 49 2.07 -7.14 4.58
CA SER A 49 1.35 -6.93 3.32
C SER A 49 2.09 -7.56 2.12
N ILE A 50 3.41 -7.42 2.08
CA ILE A 50 4.25 -8.02 1.04
C ILE A 50 4.19 -9.55 1.14
N GLN A 51 4.35 -10.12 2.34
CA GLN A 51 4.29 -11.57 2.54
C GLN A 51 2.93 -12.15 2.13
N ALA A 52 1.83 -11.50 2.54
CA ALA A 52 0.48 -11.90 2.15
C ALA A 52 0.27 -11.88 0.63
N LYS A 53 0.89 -10.92 -0.07
CA LYS A 53 0.83 -10.85 -1.54
C LYS A 53 1.65 -11.94 -2.22
N LEU A 54 2.82 -12.29 -1.67
CA LEU A 54 3.70 -13.31 -2.25
C LEU A 54 3.21 -14.74 -2.00
N ALA A 55 2.49 -14.97 -0.91
CA ALA A 55 1.89 -16.27 -0.60
C ALA A 55 0.69 -16.65 -1.49
N LYS A 56 0.17 -15.70 -2.29
CA LYS A 56 -0.87 -15.90 -3.33
C LYS A 56 -0.26 -15.86 -4.72
#